data_AF-A0A1H5JTP1-F1
#
_entry.id   AF-A0A1H5JTP1-F1
#
_cell.length_a   1.000
_cell.length_b   1.000
_cell.length_c   1.000
_cell.angle_alpha   90.00
_cell.angle_beta   90.00
_cell.angle_gamma   90.00
#
_symmetry.space_group_name_H-M   'P 1'
#
loop_
_entity.id
_entity.type
_entity.pdbx_description
1 polymer ?
#
loop_
_entity_poly.entity_id
_entity_poly.type
_entity_poly.pdbx_seq_one_letter_code
_entity_poly.pdbx_strand_id
1 'polypeptide(L)'
;MMKTTMIAAFLICASLPASAATITMRSVIEGPCKIEVERFCNHVKPGGGRVQACLKEHLPELSRLCVKGLRAHRNSVNMHLKSRRHARRDPLFSTPATPAPRQ
;
A
#
# COMPACT_ATOMS: atom_id res chain seq x y z
N MET A 1 39.24 13.56 37.85
CA MET A 1 38.93 12.40 36.99
C MET A 1 37.41 12.17 36.89
N MET A 2 36.66 13.12 36.31
CA MET A 2 35.19 13.00 36.12
C MET A 2 34.72 13.45 34.72
N LYS A 3 35.65 13.92 33.87
CA LYS A 3 35.36 14.42 32.52
C LYS A 3 35.51 13.31 31.46
N THR A 4 36.33 12.30 31.73
CA THR A 4 36.58 11.16 30.83
C THR A 4 35.47 10.10 30.86
N THR A 5 34.70 10.00 31.96
CA THR A 5 33.58 9.05 32.09
C THR A 5 32.33 9.48 31.32
N MET A 6 32.12 10.79 31.12
CA MET A 6 30.96 11.33 30.37
C MET A 6 31.08 11.13 28.84
N ILE A 7 32.31 11.04 28.30
CA ILE A 7 32.53 10.81 26.86
C ILE A 7 32.27 9.34 26.48
N ALA A 8 32.61 8.41 27.38
CA ALA A 8 32.39 6.98 27.16
C ALA A 8 30.89 6.61 27.15
N ALA A 9 30.06 7.27 27.97
CA ALA A 9 28.62 7.01 28.01
C ALA A 9 27.89 7.49 26.74
N PHE A 10 28.38 8.55 26.08
CA PHE A 10 27.77 9.08 24.86
C PHE A 10 28.06 8.19 23.63
N LEU A 11 29.22 7.52 23.61
CA LEU A 11 29.62 6.63 22.52
C LEU A 11 28.92 5.26 22.56
N ILE A 12 28.27 4.90 23.67
CA ILE A 12 27.58 3.60 23.83
C ILE A 12 26.12 3.67 23.36
N CYS A 13 25.50 4.85 23.24
CA CYS A 13 24.10 4.99 22.78
C CYS A 13 23.91 5.05 21.26
N ALA A 14 24.99 5.17 20.47
CA ALA A 14 24.91 5.30 19.02
C ALA A 14 24.81 3.97 18.26
N SER A 15 24.83 2.83 18.98
CA SER A 15 24.86 1.49 18.38
C SER A 15 23.53 0.75 18.46
N LEU A 16 22.39 1.42 18.70
CA LEU A 16 21.10 0.79 18.38
C LEU A 16 20.98 0.69 16.85
N PRO A 17 21.03 -0.51 16.24
CA PRO A 17 20.51 -0.65 14.90
C PRO A 17 19.04 -0.29 15.00
N ALA A 18 18.66 0.89 14.48
CA ALA A 18 17.29 1.14 14.11
C ALA A 18 16.91 -0.05 13.23
N SER A 19 16.09 -0.96 13.76
CA SER A 19 15.56 -2.07 13.00
C SER A 19 14.60 -1.43 12.02
N ALA A 20 15.17 -0.93 10.92
CA ALA A 20 14.46 -0.53 9.74
C ALA A 20 13.82 -1.80 9.22
N ALA A 21 12.69 -2.19 9.81
CA ALA A 21 11.76 -3.10 9.20
C ALA A 21 11.43 -2.45 7.87
N THR A 22 12.07 -2.92 6.81
CA THR A 22 11.87 -2.43 5.46
C THR A 22 10.44 -2.77 5.10
N ILE A 23 9.55 -1.77 5.26
CA ILE A 23 8.17 -1.87 4.80
C ILE A 23 8.22 -1.85 3.28
N THR A 24 8.43 -3.02 2.69
CA THR A 24 8.31 -3.21 1.25
C THR A 24 6.83 -3.13 0.92
N MET A 25 6.43 -2.00 0.33
CA MET A 25 5.08 -1.80 -0.21
C MET A 25 4.91 -2.69 -1.44
N ARG A 26 4.62 -3.98 -1.23
CA ARG A 26 4.36 -4.92 -2.32
C ARG A 26 2.99 -4.64 -2.91
N SER A 27 2.97 -4.17 -4.15
CA SER A 27 1.75 -4.06 -4.94
C SER A 27 1.23 -5.47 -5.29
N VAL A 28 -0.05 -5.59 -5.69
CA VAL A 28 -0.57 -6.89 -6.19
C VAL A 28 0.21 -7.37 -7.43
N ILE A 29 0.75 -6.44 -8.22
CA ILE A 29 1.50 -6.71 -9.45
C ILE A 29 2.90 -7.26 -9.15
N GLU A 30 3.61 -6.69 -8.18
CA GLU A 30 4.95 -7.17 -7.73
C GLU A 30 4.88 -8.13 -6.53
N GLY A 31 3.67 -8.56 -6.20
CA GLY A 31 3.36 -9.33 -5.01
C GLY A 31 2.95 -10.76 -5.34
N PRO A 32 2.06 -11.36 -4.53
CA PRO A 32 1.70 -12.77 -4.64
C PRO A 32 0.87 -13.13 -5.89
N CYS A 33 0.50 -12.15 -6.71
CA CYS A 33 -0.24 -12.34 -7.96
C CYS A 33 0.60 -12.12 -9.21
N LYS A 34 1.93 -11.93 -9.09
CA LYS A 34 2.78 -11.56 -10.23
C LYS A 34 2.66 -12.56 -11.39
N ILE A 35 2.74 -13.85 -11.07
CA ILE A 35 2.68 -14.93 -12.06
C ILE A 35 1.32 -14.94 -12.77
N GLU A 36 0.23 -14.75 -12.02
CA GLU A 36 -1.12 -14.72 -12.56
C GLU A 36 -1.38 -13.46 -13.40
N VAL A 37 -0.79 -12.32 -13.02
CA VAL A 37 -0.84 -11.09 -13.84
C VAL A 37 -0.11 -11.31 -15.16
N GLU A 38 1.07 -11.92 -15.15
CA GLU A 38 1.83 -12.23 -16.37
C GLU A 38 1.12 -13.27 -17.24
N ARG A 39 0.40 -14.23 -16.63
CA ARG A 39 -0.27 -15.30 -17.35
C ARG A 39 -1.62 -14.89 -17.94
N PHE A 40 -2.44 -14.16 -17.18
CA PHE A 40 -3.83 -13.87 -17.54
C PHE A 40 -4.05 -12.40 -17.93
N CYS A 41 -3.29 -11.47 -17.32
CA CYS A 41 -3.55 -10.04 -17.42
C CYS A 41 -2.42 -9.23 -18.07
N ASN A 42 -1.51 -9.87 -18.82
CA ASN A 42 -0.35 -9.21 -19.44
C ASN A 42 -0.71 -8.11 -20.45
N HIS A 43 -1.88 -8.21 -21.08
CA HIS A 43 -2.42 -7.25 -22.03
C HIS A 43 -3.10 -6.05 -21.33
N VAL A 44 -3.30 -6.12 -20.01
CA VAL A 44 -3.97 -5.09 -19.23
C VAL A 44 -2.97 -4.02 -18.82
N LYS A 45 -3.15 -2.80 -19.33
CA LYS A 45 -2.32 -1.67 -18.91
C LYS A 45 -2.49 -1.41 -17.40
N PRO A 46 -1.39 -1.26 -16.64
CA PRO A 46 -1.45 -0.99 -15.21
C PRO A 46 -2.15 0.35 -14.88
N GLY A 47 -2.57 0.51 -13.63
CA GLY A 47 -3.26 1.71 -13.13
C GLY A 47 -4.80 1.60 -13.11
N GLY A 48 -5.42 2.47 -12.32
CA GLY A 48 -6.90 2.58 -12.20
C GLY A 48 -7.62 1.33 -11.66
N GLY A 49 -6.90 0.36 -11.10
CA GLY A 49 -7.48 -0.90 -10.64
C GLY A 49 -7.81 -1.91 -11.75
N ARG A 50 -7.42 -1.65 -13.00
CA ARG A 50 -7.75 -2.52 -14.15
C ARG A 50 -7.21 -3.94 -14.01
N VAL A 51 -5.97 -4.09 -13.58
CA VAL A 51 -5.36 -5.41 -13.35
C VAL A 51 -6.12 -6.20 -12.26
N GLN A 52 -6.67 -5.53 -11.25
CA GLN A 52 -7.49 -6.21 -10.25
C GLN A 52 -8.84 -6.65 -10.78
N ALA A 53 -9.41 -5.93 -11.74
CA ALA A 53 -10.64 -6.34 -12.41
C ALA A 53 -10.38 -7.62 -13.23
N CYS A 54 -9.30 -7.63 -14.03
CA CYS A 54 -8.90 -8.83 -14.77
C CYS A 54 -8.64 -10.04 -13.85
N LEU A 55 -7.88 -9.86 -12.76
CA LEU A 55 -7.66 -10.95 -11.80
C LEU A 55 -8.97 -11.43 -11.14
N LYS A 56 -9.99 -10.57 -11.00
CA LYS A 56 -11.29 -11.00 -10.45
C LYS A 56 -12.05 -11.92 -11.40
N GLU A 57 -11.92 -11.70 -12.71
CA GLU A 57 -12.54 -12.56 -13.73
C GLU A 57 -11.91 -13.96 -13.73
N HIS A 58 -10.61 -14.03 -13.42
CA HIS A 58 -9.85 -15.28 -13.34
C HIS A 58 -9.74 -15.88 -11.93
N LEU A 59 -10.59 -15.45 -10.98
CA LEU A 59 -10.54 -15.90 -9.57
C LEU A 59 -10.39 -17.42 -9.36
N PRO A 60 -11.12 -18.31 -10.07
CA PRO A 60 -10.98 -19.74 -9.87
C PRO A 60 -9.66 -20.32 -10.40
N GLU A 61 -8.98 -19.62 -11.31
CA GLU A 61 -7.67 -20.01 -11.85
C GLU A 61 -6.48 -19.45 -11.03
N LEU A 62 -6.73 -18.56 -10.06
CA LEU A 62 -5.67 -17.96 -9.25
C LEU A 62 -5.13 -18.92 -8.18
N SER A 63 -3.85 -18.79 -7.85
CA SER A 63 -3.29 -19.48 -6.70
C SER A 63 -3.90 -18.99 -5.39
N ARG A 64 -3.89 -19.85 -4.36
CA ARG A 64 -4.30 -19.47 -2.99
C ARG A 64 -3.53 -18.26 -2.47
N LEU A 65 -2.26 -18.12 -2.85
CA LEU A 65 -1.42 -16.99 -2.48
C LEU A 65 -1.93 -15.70 -3.11
N CYS A 66 -2.23 -15.72 -4.41
CA CYS A 66 -2.77 -14.56 -5.10
C CYS A 66 -4.14 -14.16 -4.55
N VAL A 67 -5.05 -15.12 -4.31
CA VAL A 67 -6.37 -14.82 -3.72
C VAL A 67 -6.23 -14.14 -2.35
N LYS A 68 -5.30 -14.61 -1.51
CA LYS A 68 -4.99 -13.98 -0.22
C LYS A 68 -4.45 -12.57 -0.41
N GLY A 69 -3.54 -12.37 -1.37
CA GLY A 69 -2.98 -11.06 -1.72
C GLY A 69 -4.01 -10.07 -2.23
N LEU A 70 -4.90 -10.50 -3.12
CA LEU A 70 -5.99 -9.69 -3.67
C LEU A 70 -6.95 -9.25 -2.56
N ARG A 71 -7.28 -10.15 -1.62
CA ARG A 71 -8.09 -9.83 -0.45
C ARG A 71 -7.40 -8.83 0.48
N ALA A 72 -6.11 -9.02 0.76
CA ALA A 72 -5.32 -8.11 1.59
C ALA A 72 -5.26 -6.70 0.97
N HIS A 73 -4.98 -6.62 -0.33
CA HIS A 73 -4.99 -5.35 -1.06
C HIS A 73 -6.36 -4.68 -1.04
N ARG A 74 -7.44 -5.44 -1.29
CA ARG A 74 -8.82 -4.91 -1.23
C ARG A 74 -9.11 -4.32 0.15
N ASN A 75 -8.68 -4.98 1.21
CA ASN A 75 -8.88 -4.50 2.58
C ASN A 75 -8.11 -3.20 2.84
N SER A 76 -6.85 -3.11 2.38
CA SER A 76 -6.04 -1.89 2.48
C SER A 76 -6.67 -0.72 1.73
N VAL A 77 -7.11 -0.93 0.48
CA VAL A 77 -7.81 0.10 -0.31
C VAL A 77 -9.13 0.50 0.35
N ASN A 78 -9.91 -0.46 0.86
CA ASN A 78 -11.18 -0.17 1.53
C ASN A 78 -10.97 0.65 2.81
N MET A 79 -9.91 0.39 3.57
CA MET A 79 -9.50 1.22 4.71
C MET A 79 -9.19 2.65 4.26
N HIS A 80 -8.39 2.81 3.19
CA HIS A 80 -8.06 4.12 2.65
C HIS A 80 -9.29 4.88 2.14
N LEU A 81 -10.18 4.19 1.43
CA LEU A 81 -11.45 4.75 0.94
C LEU A 81 -12.37 5.16 2.10
N LYS A 82 -12.45 4.38 3.18
CA LYS A 82 -13.22 4.75 4.38
C LYS A 82 -12.65 6.01 5.03
N SER A 83 -11.34 6.09 5.21
CA SER A 83 -10.68 7.30 5.74
C SER A 83 -10.95 8.52 4.85
N ARG A 84 -10.79 8.39 3.52
CA ARG A 84 -11.14 9.47 2.58
C ARG A 84 -12.62 9.85 2.65
N ARG A 85 -13.54 8.89 2.83
CA ARG A 85 -14.97 9.21 2.99
C ARG A 85 -15.25 10.00 4.26
N HIS A 86 -14.57 9.70 5.37
CA HIS A 86 -14.66 10.50 6.58
C HIS A 86 -14.13 11.91 6.33
N ALA A 87 -12.94 12.04 5.74
CA ALA A 87 -12.37 13.34 5.38
C ALA A 87 -13.27 14.16 4.42
N ARG A 88 -13.94 13.51 3.46
CA ARG A 88 -14.86 14.18 2.52
C ARG A 88 -16.17 14.62 3.16
N ARG A 89 -16.56 14.03 4.30
CA ARG A 89 -17.72 14.46 5.10
C ARG A 89 -17.35 15.46 6.17
N ASP A 90 -16.06 15.68 6.42
CA ASP A 90 -15.59 16.67 7.37
C ASP A 90 -15.87 18.07 6.79
N PRO A 91 -16.70 18.89 7.46
CA PRO A 91 -17.01 20.24 7.01
C PRO A 91 -15.76 21.11 6.83
N LEU A 92 -14.67 20.84 7.57
CA LEU A 92 -13.42 21.62 7.49
C LEU A 92 -12.59 21.35 6.21
N PHE A 93 -12.76 20.18 5.57
CA PHE A 93 -12.02 19.79 4.35
C PHE A 93 -12.90 19.66 3.11
N SER A 94 -14.16 20.08 3.22
CA SER A 94 -15.09 20.13 2.10
C SER A 94 -14.67 21.24 1.14
N THR A 95 -13.81 20.93 0.16
CA THR A 95 -13.62 21.84 -0.97
C THR A 95 -14.96 21.97 -1.70
N PRO A 96 -15.45 23.20 -1.96
CA PRO A 96 -16.65 23.38 -2.77
C PRO A 96 -16.38 22.73 -4.12
N ALA A 97 -17.20 21.75 -4.48
CA ALA A 97 -17.04 21.03 -5.73
C ALA A 97 -17.19 22.03 -6.88
N THR A 98 -16.11 22.27 -7.63
CA THR A 98 -16.19 22.98 -8.91
C THR A 98 -17.11 22.15 -9.81
N PRO A 99 -18.21 22.72 -10.34
CA PRO A 99 -19.11 21.97 -11.21
C PRO A 99 -18.33 21.49 -12.45
N ALA A 100 -18.45 20.20 -12.76
CA ALA A 100 -17.92 19.63 -13.99
C ALA A 100 -18.58 20.33 -15.20
N PRO A 101 -17.85 20.60 -16.29
CA PRO A 101 -18.44 21.20 -17.48
C PRO A 101 -19.52 20.26 -18.03
N ARG A 102 -20.73 20.78 -18.14
CA ARG A 102 -21.85 20.12 -18.81
C ARG A 102 -21.52 20.14 -20.31
N GLN A 103 -21.30 18.96 -20.90
CA GLN A 103 -21.28 18.81 -22.35
C GLN A 103 -22.69 18.96 -22.91
#